data_AF-A0A2H5DV46-F1
#
_entry.id   AF-A0A2H5DV46-F1
#
_cell.length_a   1.000
_cell.length_b   1.000
_cell.length_c   1.000
_cell.angle_alpha   90.00
_cell.angle_beta   90.00
_cell.angle_gamma   90.00
#
_symmetry.space_group_name_H-M   'P 1'
#
loop_
_entity.id
_entity.type
_entity.pdbx_description
1 polymer ?
#
loop_
_entity_poly.entity_id
_entity_poly.type
_entity_poly.pdbx_seq_one_letter_code
_entity_poly.pdbx_strand_id
1 'polypeptide(L)'
;MYDWNALWHQREACRAGFDASHHDANELADALRARLIHPAAAIGEVAVYEDAERYLLAGHADGLQLLEVMKHGLFDITLRFVSEDEGQDVPLPYVEIHVDNLATEEQAVWRGEARLDDDGHIWIGKRTLDEDVLPALPFDELSFTDQAEFREALAQVWHEDLPQLRPLIEAWFHHGDADIGSEEPAAHYGDSTRVQQICDRYAEIVRREQAVLSRLFSDDELRLIAGVIGSVEFDSAASCRGVWLAVEARIIEDELDQRHQVDGEALLARMKGLSYAQEVALIEALSPLSE
;
A
#
# COMPACT_ATOMS: atom_id res chain seq x y z
N MET A 1 -4.28 -7.00 -6.18
CA MET A 1 -4.56 -7.15 -7.63
C MET A 1 -4.34 -5.80 -8.28
N TYR A 2 -3.63 -5.68 -9.40
CA TYR A 2 -3.34 -4.37 -10.02
C TYR A 2 -4.60 -3.76 -10.67
N ASP A 3 -4.69 -2.43 -10.73
CA ASP A 3 -5.68 -1.75 -11.57
C ASP A 3 -5.17 -1.74 -13.02
N TRP A 4 -5.55 -2.76 -13.77
CA TRP A 4 -5.09 -2.99 -15.14
C TRP A 4 -5.53 -1.87 -16.10
N ASN A 5 -6.69 -1.27 -15.86
CA ASN A 5 -7.18 -0.16 -16.68
C ASN A 5 -6.36 1.11 -16.41
N ALA A 6 -6.06 1.42 -15.14
CA ALA A 6 -5.18 2.55 -14.81
C ALA A 6 -3.78 2.36 -15.41
N LEU A 7 -3.20 1.16 -15.30
CA LEU A 7 -1.90 0.85 -15.86
C LEU A 7 -1.88 0.94 -17.40
N TRP A 8 -2.95 0.47 -18.05
CA TRP A 8 -3.17 0.63 -19.48
C TRP A 8 -3.11 2.10 -19.88
N HIS A 9 -3.84 2.97 -19.18
CA HIS A 9 -3.89 4.41 -19.46
C HIS A 9 -2.57 5.13 -19.20
N GLN A 10 -1.88 4.80 -18.11
CA GLN A 10 -0.58 5.41 -17.77
C GLN A 10 0.52 5.10 -18.79
N ARG A 11 0.47 3.92 -19.42
CA ARG A 11 1.52 3.45 -20.36
C ARG A 11 1.09 3.51 -21.82
N GLU A 12 0.29 4.51 -22.21
CA GLU A 12 -0.20 4.68 -23.58
C GLU A 12 0.90 4.67 -24.66
N ALA A 13 2.03 5.33 -24.38
CA ALA A 13 3.17 5.41 -25.32
C ALA A 13 3.85 4.05 -25.56
N CYS A 14 3.64 3.06 -24.68
CA CYS A 14 4.27 1.75 -24.75
C CYS A 14 3.36 0.69 -25.39
N ARG A 15 2.13 1.06 -25.78
CA ARG A 15 1.19 0.14 -26.43
C ARG A 15 1.63 -0.13 -27.87
N ALA A 16 1.58 -1.39 -28.27
CA ALA A 16 1.87 -1.81 -29.64
C ALA A 16 0.59 -2.29 -30.33
N GLY A 17 0.40 -1.92 -31.60
CA GLY A 17 -0.69 -2.48 -32.41
C GLY A 17 -0.49 -3.98 -32.61
N PHE A 18 -1.57 -4.75 -32.48
CA PHE A 18 -1.56 -6.20 -32.66
C PHE A 18 -2.43 -6.59 -33.85
N ASP A 19 -1.76 -7.07 -34.91
CA ASP A 19 -2.42 -7.53 -36.13
C ASP A 19 -2.84 -8.99 -35.96
N ALA A 20 -4.03 -9.18 -35.40
CA ALA A 20 -4.71 -10.46 -35.37
C ALA A 20 -6.04 -10.36 -36.10
N SER A 21 -6.43 -11.42 -36.79
CA SER A 21 -7.78 -11.58 -37.37
C SER A 21 -8.90 -11.58 -36.31
N HIS A 22 -8.54 -11.56 -35.04
CA HIS A 22 -9.43 -11.60 -33.90
C HIS A 22 -9.93 -10.18 -33.59
N HIS A 23 -11.25 -10.04 -33.52
CA HIS A 23 -11.90 -8.76 -33.21
C HIS A 23 -12.23 -8.61 -31.72
N ASP A 24 -11.99 -9.65 -30.91
CA ASP A 24 -12.28 -9.68 -29.49
C ASP A 24 -10.99 -9.80 -28.69
N ALA A 25 -10.75 -8.83 -27.81
CA ALA A 25 -9.61 -8.80 -26.89
C ALA A 25 -9.61 -9.97 -25.90
N ASN A 26 -10.74 -10.67 -25.70
CA ASN A 26 -10.85 -11.83 -24.82
C ASN A 26 -10.48 -13.17 -25.50
N GLU A 27 -10.37 -13.22 -26.82
CA GLU A 27 -10.13 -14.45 -27.59
C GLU A 27 -8.70 -14.58 -28.13
N LEU A 28 -7.70 -14.10 -27.37
CA LEU A 28 -6.30 -14.07 -27.80
C LEU A 28 -5.39 -15.10 -27.13
N ALA A 29 -5.92 -15.99 -26.29
CA ALA A 29 -5.09 -16.90 -25.47
C ALA A 29 -4.09 -17.73 -26.28
N ASP A 30 -4.54 -18.34 -27.38
CA ASP A 30 -3.68 -19.15 -28.26
C ASP A 30 -2.65 -18.30 -29.02
N ALA A 31 -3.06 -17.10 -29.47
CA ALA A 31 -2.20 -16.18 -30.20
C ALA A 31 -1.08 -15.61 -29.31
N LEU A 32 -1.40 -15.30 -28.05
CA LEU A 32 -0.48 -14.77 -27.06
C LEU A 32 0.30 -15.86 -26.34
N ARG A 33 -0.09 -17.13 -26.49
CA ARG A 33 0.42 -18.27 -25.71
C ARG A 33 0.37 -18.02 -24.20
N ALA A 34 -0.71 -17.36 -23.77
CA ALA A 34 -0.89 -16.87 -22.42
C ALA A 34 -2.31 -17.18 -21.93
N ARG A 35 -2.48 -17.34 -20.63
CA ARG A 35 -3.78 -17.66 -20.01
C ARG A 35 -4.56 -16.37 -19.76
N LEU A 36 -5.81 -16.30 -20.21
CA LEU A 36 -6.70 -15.21 -19.82
C LEU A 36 -7.00 -15.31 -18.32
N ILE A 37 -6.66 -14.27 -17.56
CA ILE A 37 -6.90 -14.20 -16.11
C ILE A 37 -7.92 -13.13 -15.74
N HIS A 38 -8.10 -12.11 -16.58
CA HIS A 38 -9.12 -11.09 -16.38
C HIS A 38 -9.75 -10.71 -17.74
N PRO A 39 -11.00 -11.08 -18.03
CA PRO A 39 -11.66 -10.66 -19.26
C PRO A 39 -11.97 -9.15 -19.23
N ALA A 40 -11.97 -8.50 -20.39
CA ALA A 40 -12.56 -7.17 -20.56
C ALA A 40 -14.09 -7.30 -20.51
N ALA A 41 -14.76 -6.57 -19.60
CA ALA A 41 -16.23 -6.59 -19.52
C ALA A 41 -16.88 -5.62 -20.51
N ALA A 42 -16.14 -4.60 -20.96
CA ALA A 42 -16.62 -3.58 -21.89
C ALA A 42 -15.56 -3.15 -22.91
N ILE A 43 -15.99 -2.46 -23.97
CA ILE A 43 -15.15 -2.01 -25.10
C ILE A 43 -14.02 -1.04 -24.68
N GLY A 44 -14.14 -0.40 -23.51
CA GLY A 44 -13.12 0.49 -22.94
C GLY A 44 -12.22 -0.15 -21.88
N GLU A 45 -12.40 -1.43 -21.59
CA GLU A 45 -11.60 -2.16 -20.61
C GLU A 45 -10.56 -3.06 -21.29
N VAL A 46 -9.57 -3.49 -20.52
CA VAL A 46 -8.53 -4.41 -20.99
C VAL A 46 -8.76 -5.84 -20.54
N ALA A 47 -8.51 -6.77 -21.47
CA ALA A 47 -8.36 -8.18 -21.15
C ALA A 47 -6.91 -8.42 -20.71
N VAL A 48 -6.71 -9.18 -19.64
CA VAL A 48 -5.39 -9.46 -19.07
C VAL A 48 -5.08 -10.92 -19.24
N TYR A 49 -3.97 -11.16 -19.92
CA TYR A 49 -3.37 -12.46 -20.09
C TYR A 49 -2.10 -12.56 -19.25
N GLU A 50 -1.78 -13.76 -18.84
CA GLU A 50 -0.64 -14.07 -18.00
C GLU A 50 0.16 -15.23 -18.58
N ASP A 51 1.48 -15.06 -18.61
CA ASP A 51 2.42 -16.17 -18.73
C ASP A 51 3.34 -16.24 -17.47
N ALA A 52 4.42 -17.00 -17.57
CA ALA A 52 5.34 -17.18 -16.45
C ALA A 52 6.03 -15.87 -16.01
N GLU A 53 6.29 -14.95 -16.94
CA GLU A 53 7.19 -13.80 -16.70
C GLU A 53 6.47 -12.44 -16.77
N ARG A 54 5.32 -12.37 -17.46
CA ARG A 54 4.67 -11.09 -17.79
C ARG A 54 3.15 -11.18 -17.81
N TYR A 55 2.54 -10.01 -17.69
CA TYR A 55 1.15 -9.74 -18.05
C TYR A 55 1.09 -9.10 -19.43
N LEU A 56 0.10 -9.50 -20.22
CA LEU A 56 -0.22 -8.92 -21.51
C LEU A 56 -1.63 -8.34 -21.43
N LEU A 57 -1.73 -7.02 -21.49
CA LEU A 57 -3.00 -6.31 -21.49
C LEU A 57 -3.41 -6.09 -22.94
N ALA A 58 -4.64 -6.45 -23.28
CA ALA A 58 -5.22 -6.29 -24.60
C ALA A 58 -6.42 -5.35 -24.55
N GLY A 59 -6.41 -4.29 -25.35
CA GLY A 59 -7.48 -3.29 -25.37
C GLY A 59 -7.78 -2.79 -26.78
N HIS A 60 -9.00 -2.28 -26.97
CA HIS A 60 -9.46 -1.72 -28.24
C HIS A 60 -9.48 -0.19 -28.18
N ALA A 61 -8.31 0.44 -28.35
CA ALA A 61 -8.19 1.88 -28.56
C ALA A 61 -7.69 2.12 -29.99
N ASP A 62 -8.60 2.41 -30.91
CA ASP A 62 -8.32 2.60 -32.35
C ASP A 62 -7.71 1.37 -33.06
N GLY A 63 -8.14 0.18 -32.63
CA GLY A 63 -7.62 -1.10 -33.09
C GLY A 63 -7.22 -1.96 -31.90
N LEU A 64 -6.94 -3.25 -32.14
CA LEU A 64 -6.44 -4.12 -31.08
C LEU A 64 -4.99 -3.73 -30.76
N GLN A 65 -4.75 -3.37 -29.51
CA GLN A 65 -3.45 -3.00 -28.99
C GLN A 65 -3.05 -3.94 -27.85
N LEU A 66 -1.75 -4.10 -27.67
CA LEU A 66 -1.17 -4.84 -26.56
C LEU A 66 -0.23 -3.95 -25.75
N LEU A 67 -0.24 -4.15 -24.44
CA LEU A 67 0.75 -3.63 -23.52
C LEU A 67 1.36 -4.80 -22.77
N GLU A 68 2.68 -4.88 -22.85
CA GLU A 68 3.47 -5.88 -22.13
C GLU A 68 3.98 -5.30 -20.80
N VAL A 69 3.78 -6.06 -19.72
CA VAL A 69 4.14 -5.66 -18.37
C VAL A 69 4.87 -6.82 -17.70
N MET A 70 6.18 -6.66 -17.49
CA MET A 70 6.98 -7.67 -16.79
C MET A 70 6.53 -7.75 -15.33
N LYS A 71 6.26 -8.94 -14.80
CA LYS A 71 5.83 -9.14 -13.40
C LYS A 71 6.83 -8.54 -12.41
N HIS A 72 8.10 -8.70 -12.71
CA HIS A 72 9.21 -8.19 -11.90
C HIS A 72 9.29 -6.65 -11.88
N GLY A 73 8.67 -5.96 -12.84
CA GLY A 73 8.58 -4.49 -12.87
C GLY A 73 7.35 -3.94 -12.14
N LEU A 74 6.53 -4.81 -11.53
CA LEU A 74 5.37 -4.44 -10.73
C LEU A 74 5.72 -4.51 -9.24
N PHE A 75 6.50 -3.54 -8.79
CA PHE A 75 6.88 -3.41 -7.39
C PHE A 75 6.33 -2.10 -6.81
N ASP A 76 6.14 -2.07 -5.50
CA ASP A 76 5.86 -0.88 -4.71
C ASP A 76 6.96 -0.68 -3.67
N ILE A 77 7.27 0.57 -3.34
CA ILE A 77 8.29 0.91 -2.34
C ILE A 77 7.64 1.82 -1.31
N THR A 78 7.63 1.40 -0.05
CA THR A 78 7.10 2.21 1.04
C THR A 78 8.18 2.55 2.06
N LEU A 79 8.09 3.77 2.59
CA LEU A 79 9.05 4.32 3.53
C LEU A 79 8.38 4.52 4.90
N ARG A 80 9.07 4.11 5.96
CA ARG A 80 8.58 4.23 7.33
C ARG A 80 9.66 4.73 8.27
N PHE A 81 9.30 5.66 9.16
CA PHE A 81 10.10 6.03 10.32
C PHE A 81 9.56 5.30 11.55
N VAL A 82 10.44 4.64 12.29
CA VAL A 82 10.11 3.83 13.48
C VAL A 82 10.78 4.43 14.70
N SER A 83 9.96 4.83 15.66
CA SER A 83 10.36 5.49 16.90
C SER A 83 10.11 4.66 18.16
N GLU A 84 9.45 3.51 18.02
CA GLU A 84 9.06 2.60 19.09
C GLU A 84 9.64 1.20 18.86
N ASP A 85 9.85 0.45 19.95
CA ASP A 85 10.43 -0.88 19.88
C ASP A 85 9.40 -1.89 19.37
N GLU A 86 9.61 -2.36 18.15
CA GLU A 86 8.79 -3.41 17.51
C GLU A 86 9.47 -4.79 17.53
N GLY A 87 10.47 -4.98 18.41
CA GLY A 87 11.21 -6.23 18.55
C GLY A 87 12.20 -6.50 17.42
N GLN A 88 12.64 -5.45 16.73
CA GLN A 88 13.68 -5.53 15.69
C GLN A 88 15.07 -5.34 16.30
N ASP A 89 16.08 -6.05 15.78
CA ASP A 89 17.48 -5.91 16.21
C ASP A 89 18.16 -4.69 15.54
N VAL A 90 17.52 -3.52 15.61
CA VAL A 90 18.00 -2.25 15.07
C VAL A 90 17.82 -1.17 16.13
N PRO A 91 18.85 -0.35 16.42
CA PRO A 91 18.72 0.73 17.39
C PRO A 91 17.66 1.75 16.97
N LEU A 92 16.88 2.24 17.96
CA LEU A 92 15.90 3.29 17.74
C LEU A 92 16.54 4.69 17.78
N PRO A 93 16.03 5.63 16.96
CA PRO A 93 15.00 5.42 15.95
C PRO A 93 15.63 4.89 14.65
N TYR A 94 14.83 4.27 13.78
CA TYR A 94 15.33 3.80 12.48
C TYR A 94 14.32 4.02 11.36
N VAL A 95 14.81 3.92 10.13
CA VAL A 95 14.01 4.00 8.90
C VAL A 95 13.92 2.61 8.29
N GLU A 96 12.74 2.27 7.79
CA GLU A 96 12.49 1.08 6.98
C GLU A 96 12.12 1.47 5.56
N ILE A 97 12.71 0.79 4.58
CA ILE A 97 12.28 0.80 3.18
C ILE A 97 11.75 -0.59 2.89
N HIS A 98 10.44 -0.71 2.69
CA HIS A 98 9.77 -1.95 2.31
C HIS A 98 9.61 -1.97 0.80
N VAL A 99 9.88 -3.12 0.20
CA VAL A 99 9.68 -3.36 -1.22
C VAL A 99 8.79 -4.58 -1.36
N ASP A 100 7.71 -4.43 -2.11
CA ASP A 100 6.71 -5.47 -2.33
C ASP A 100 6.46 -5.65 -3.82
N ASN A 101 6.58 -6.88 -4.31
CA ASN A 101 6.11 -7.25 -5.65
C ASN A 101 4.93 -8.20 -5.53
N LEU A 102 3.72 -7.67 -5.69
CA LEU A 102 2.49 -8.46 -5.56
C LEU A 102 2.28 -9.46 -6.72
N ALA A 103 3.05 -9.35 -7.81
CA ALA A 103 2.96 -10.27 -8.94
C ALA A 103 3.85 -11.51 -8.76
N THR A 104 4.97 -11.36 -8.06
CA THR A 104 5.92 -12.45 -7.77
C THR A 104 5.90 -12.90 -6.31
N GLU A 105 5.16 -12.20 -5.45
CA GLU A 105 5.10 -12.39 -4.00
C GLU A 105 6.45 -12.15 -3.29
N GLU A 106 7.42 -11.54 -3.99
CA GLU A 106 8.71 -11.17 -3.42
C GLU A 106 8.55 -9.93 -2.54
N GLN A 107 9.10 -9.99 -1.33
CA GLN A 107 9.07 -8.90 -0.36
C GLN A 107 10.43 -8.79 0.31
N ALA A 108 10.88 -7.56 0.56
CA ALA A 108 12.11 -7.35 1.32
C ALA A 108 12.06 -6.01 2.06
N VAL A 109 12.77 -5.96 3.20
CA VAL A 109 12.82 -4.76 4.04
C VAL A 109 14.26 -4.40 4.33
N TRP A 110 14.64 -3.17 3.98
CA TRP A 110 15.90 -2.59 4.40
C TRP A 110 15.69 -1.71 5.62
N ARG A 111 16.64 -1.75 6.57
CA ARG A 111 16.59 -0.97 7.81
C ARG A 111 17.88 -0.18 8.01
N GLY A 112 17.73 1.09 8.37
CA GLY A 112 18.85 1.97 8.70
C GLY A 112 18.58 2.76 9.98
N GLU A 113 19.44 2.58 10.99
CA GLU A 113 19.44 3.41 12.21
C GLU A 113 19.52 4.90 11.83
N ALA A 114 18.63 5.70 12.39
CA ALA A 114 18.68 7.15 12.29
C ALA A 114 19.50 7.71 13.46
N ARG A 115 20.44 8.62 13.17
CA ARG A 115 21.26 9.31 14.18
C ARG A 115 21.32 10.80 13.84
N LEU A 116 21.35 11.64 14.86
CA LEU A 116 21.64 13.07 14.73
C LEU A 116 23.05 13.32 15.28
N ASP A 117 23.91 13.98 14.50
CA ASP A 117 25.22 14.41 15.00
C ASP A 117 25.18 15.79 15.66
N ASP A 118 26.29 16.17 16.31
CA ASP A 118 26.41 17.44 17.04
C ASP A 118 26.28 18.68 16.13
N ASP A 119 26.48 18.52 14.82
CA ASP A 119 26.33 19.57 13.81
C ASP A 119 24.90 19.65 13.25
N GLY A 120 24.00 18.77 13.69
CA GLY A 120 22.60 18.73 13.28
C GLY A 120 22.34 17.97 11.97
N HIS A 121 23.30 17.20 11.47
CA HIS A 121 23.08 16.35 10.29
C HIS A 121 22.41 15.04 10.69
N ILE A 122 21.44 14.64 9.88
CA ILE A 122 20.76 13.35 10.03
C ILE A 122 21.54 12.29 9.26
N TRP A 123 21.93 11.25 9.96
CA TRP A 123 22.55 10.05 9.44
C TRP A 123 21.53 8.92 9.40
N ILE A 124 21.36 8.27 8.25
CA ILE A 124 20.61 7.03 8.12
C ILE A 124 21.59 5.91 7.76
N GLY A 125 21.81 4.99 8.68
CA GLY A 125 22.84 3.96 8.61
C GLY A 125 24.25 4.55 8.53
N LYS A 126 24.83 4.58 7.33
CA LYS A 126 26.20 5.06 7.06
C LYS A 126 26.28 6.31 6.19
N ARG A 127 25.13 6.89 5.83
CA ARG A 127 25.04 8.07 4.96
C ARG A 127 24.30 9.19 5.64
N THR A 128 24.67 10.41 5.29
CA THR A 128 23.88 11.59 5.67
C THR A 128 22.72 11.76 4.70
N LEU A 129 21.61 12.31 5.20
CA LEU A 129 20.43 12.63 4.40
C LEU A 129 20.68 13.80 3.43
N ASP A 130 21.73 14.59 3.69
CA ASP A 130 22.17 15.71 2.86
C ASP A 130 23.14 15.30 1.74
N GLU A 131 23.62 14.05 1.75
CA GLU A 131 24.42 13.48 0.66
C GLU A 131 23.52 13.03 -0.50
N ASP A 132 23.79 13.55 -1.70
CA ASP A 132 23.18 13.11 -2.97
C ASP A 132 23.81 11.78 -3.46
N VAL A 133 23.87 10.80 -2.54
CA VAL A 133 24.48 9.50 -2.76
C VAL A 133 23.60 8.42 -2.13
N LEU A 134 22.97 7.60 -2.99
CA LEU A 134 22.24 6.41 -2.57
C LEU A 134 23.18 5.43 -1.84
N PRO A 135 22.89 5.00 -0.59
CA PRO A 135 23.63 3.95 0.07
C PRO A 135 23.49 2.60 -0.66
N ALA A 136 24.35 1.66 -0.29
CA ALA A 136 24.09 0.26 -0.62
C ALA A 136 22.84 -0.19 0.15
N LEU A 137 21.73 -0.38 -0.57
CA LEU A 137 20.48 -0.95 -0.10
C LEU A 137 20.40 -2.40 -0.62
N PRO A 138 21.04 -3.39 0.05
CA PRO A 138 21.03 -4.76 -0.43
C PRO A 138 19.64 -5.37 -0.23
N PHE A 139 18.93 -5.54 -1.34
CA PHE A 139 17.69 -6.32 -1.40
C PHE A 139 17.98 -7.66 -2.10
N ASP A 140 18.95 -8.40 -1.59
CA ASP A 140 19.52 -9.59 -2.24
C ASP A 140 18.49 -10.71 -2.51
N GLU A 141 17.35 -10.66 -1.81
CA GLU A 141 16.23 -11.60 -1.95
C GLU A 141 15.32 -11.27 -3.14
N LEU A 142 15.43 -10.07 -3.73
CA LEU A 142 14.60 -9.63 -4.86
C LEU A 142 15.31 -9.92 -6.19
N SER A 143 14.60 -10.62 -7.07
CA SER A 143 15.05 -10.98 -8.42
C SER A 143 15.21 -9.78 -9.39
N PHE A 144 14.71 -8.60 -9.01
CA PHE A 144 14.62 -7.42 -9.86
C PHE A 144 15.49 -6.23 -9.41
N THR A 145 16.40 -6.44 -8.46
CA THR A 145 17.33 -5.40 -7.98
C THR A 145 18.20 -4.76 -9.07
N ASP A 146 18.44 -5.48 -10.16
CA ASP A 146 19.21 -5.00 -11.30
C ASP A 146 18.43 -4.15 -12.31
N GLN A 147 17.10 -4.04 -12.16
CA GLN A 147 16.27 -3.27 -13.07
C GLN A 147 16.48 -1.77 -12.88
N ALA A 148 16.57 -1.03 -14.00
CA ALA A 148 16.76 0.42 -13.98
C ALA A 148 15.58 1.13 -13.29
N GLU A 149 14.35 0.73 -13.61
CA GLU A 149 13.12 1.29 -13.00
C GLU A 149 13.14 1.15 -11.47
N PHE A 150 13.58 0.00 -10.96
CA PHE A 150 13.68 -0.23 -9.52
C PHE A 150 14.76 0.65 -8.86
N ARG A 151 15.93 0.78 -9.49
CA ARG A 151 17.00 1.64 -8.98
C ARG A 151 16.62 3.12 -9.00
N GLU A 152 15.90 3.56 -10.02
CA GLU A 152 15.35 4.92 -10.11
C GLU A 152 14.31 5.17 -9.01
N ALA A 153 13.39 4.22 -8.79
CA ALA A 153 12.40 4.32 -7.71
C ALA A 153 13.04 4.34 -6.32
N LEU A 154 14.08 3.52 -6.08
CA LEU A 154 14.84 3.58 -4.82
C LEU A 154 15.58 4.91 -4.65
N ALA A 155 16.16 5.44 -5.73
CA ALA A 155 16.81 6.75 -5.70
C ALA A 155 15.81 7.87 -5.41
N GLN A 156 14.60 7.80 -5.97
CA GLN A 156 13.50 8.71 -5.68
C GLN A 156 13.12 8.67 -4.19
N VAL A 157 12.89 7.48 -3.63
CA VAL A 157 12.54 7.32 -2.21
C VAL A 157 13.64 7.90 -1.31
N TRP A 158 14.90 7.68 -1.66
CA TRP A 158 16.03 8.17 -0.88
C TRP A 158 16.23 9.69 -0.96
N HIS A 159 16.17 10.28 -2.15
CA HIS A 159 16.49 11.69 -2.35
C HIS A 159 15.28 12.63 -2.23
N GLU A 160 14.05 12.13 -2.42
CA GLU A 160 12.85 12.97 -2.41
C GLU A 160 11.93 12.70 -1.23
N ASP A 161 11.64 11.42 -0.93
CA ASP A 161 10.66 11.05 0.11
C ASP A 161 11.27 11.04 1.52
N LEU A 162 12.44 10.44 1.68
CA LEU A 162 13.13 10.33 2.97
C LEU A 162 13.45 11.70 3.61
N PRO A 163 13.90 12.72 2.87
CA PRO A 163 14.06 14.06 3.41
C PRO A 163 12.79 14.69 3.98
N GLN A 164 11.60 14.27 3.53
CA GLN A 164 10.34 14.76 4.11
C GLN A 164 10.13 14.29 5.55
N LEU A 165 10.84 13.24 5.98
CA LEU A 165 10.79 12.71 7.36
C LEU A 165 11.72 13.46 8.31
N ARG A 166 12.59 14.36 7.82
CA ARG A 166 13.53 15.17 8.63
C ARG A 166 12.88 15.80 9.87
N PRO A 167 11.72 16.49 9.78
CA PRO A 167 11.10 17.11 10.96
C PRO A 167 10.70 16.10 12.04
N LEU A 168 10.29 14.89 11.65
CA LEU A 168 9.92 13.82 12.59
C LEU A 168 11.15 13.22 13.27
N ILE A 169 12.23 13.01 12.50
CA ILE A 169 13.51 12.51 13.01
C ILE A 169 14.11 13.52 14.00
N GLU A 170 14.15 14.81 13.63
CA GLU A 170 14.64 15.87 14.50
C GLU A 170 13.81 15.96 15.79
N ALA A 171 12.48 15.94 15.70
CA ALA A 171 11.62 15.97 16.88
C ALA A 171 11.96 14.86 17.88
N TRP A 172 12.19 13.63 17.40
CA TRP A 172 12.54 12.49 18.26
C TRP A 172 13.82 12.75 19.08
N PHE A 173 14.87 13.30 18.46
CA PHE A 173 16.14 13.58 19.14
C PHE A 173 16.06 14.79 20.10
N HIS A 174 15.24 15.79 19.80
CA HIS A 174 15.13 17.00 20.62
C HIS A 174 14.14 16.86 21.78
N HIS A 175 13.27 15.84 21.79
CA HIS A 175 12.32 15.58 22.87
C HIS A 175 12.97 15.19 24.22
N GLY A 176 14.29 14.93 24.26
CA GLY A 176 15.03 14.62 25.49
C GLY A 176 15.61 15.82 26.26
N ASP A 177 15.72 17.00 25.62
CA ASP A 177 16.40 18.18 26.19
C ASP A 177 15.43 19.25 26.74
N ALA A 178 14.12 19.02 26.67
CA ALA A 178 13.10 19.96 27.09
C ALA A 178 12.62 19.67 28.53
N ASP A 179 13.48 19.89 29.52
CA ASP A 179 13.01 20.34 30.83
C ASP A 179 13.31 21.85 30.96
N ILE A 180 12.28 22.60 31.37
CA ILE A 180 12.24 24.06 31.60
C ILE A 180 12.03 24.94 30.34
N GLY A 181 10.76 25.15 30.01
CA GLY A 181 10.26 26.50 29.68
C GLY A 181 10.59 27.04 28.30
N SER A 182 9.90 26.53 27.27
CA SER A 182 9.46 27.38 26.17
C SER A 182 8.08 26.91 25.77
N GLU A 183 7.15 27.86 25.64
CA GLU A 183 5.84 27.63 25.06
C GLU A 183 6.05 26.88 23.75
N GLU A 184 5.59 25.63 23.67
CA GLU A 184 5.39 24.96 22.39
C GLU A 184 4.65 25.98 21.50
N PRO A 185 5.13 26.32 20.29
CA PRO A 185 4.23 26.89 19.33
C PRO A 185 3.21 25.79 19.09
N ALA A 186 2.04 25.92 19.71
CA ALA A 186 0.95 24.97 19.64
C ALA A 186 0.89 24.49 18.19
N ALA A 187 1.02 23.17 17.99
CA ALA A 187 0.85 22.54 16.70
C ALA A 187 -0.30 23.27 16.00
N HIS A 188 -0.06 23.85 14.81
CA HIS A 188 -1.00 24.75 14.13
C HIS A 188 -2.26 23.99 13.66
N TYR A 189 -3.00 23.37 14.59
CA TYR A 189 -4.34 22.82 14.47
C TYR A 189 -5.40 23.94 14.36
N GLY A 190 -4.97 25.20 14.30
CA GLY A 190 -5.83 26.36 14.04
C GLY A 190 -5.80 26.86 12.60
N ASP A 191 -4.88 26.37 11.74
CA ASP A 191 -4.90 26.72 10.31
C ASP A 191 -5.83 25.75 9.57
N SER A 192 -6.97 26.27 9.13
CA SER A 192 -7.96 25.51 8.37
C SER A 192 -7.38 24.88 7.11
N THR A 193 -6.35 25.49 6.52
CA THR A 193 -5.64 24.95 5.35
C THR A 193 -4.85 23.70 5.72
N ARG A 194 -4.17 23.71 6.87
CA ARG A 194 -3.41 22.56 7.36
C ARG A 194 -4.31 21.41 7.77
N VAL A 195 -5.44 21.71 8.42
CA VAL A 195 -6.46 20.71 8.76
C VAL A 195 -7.04 20.08 7.50
N GLN A 196 -7.37 20.90 6.48
CA GLN A 196 -7.86 20.39 5.20
C GLN A 196 -6.85 19.46 4.52
N GLN A 197 -5.57 19.82 4.49
CA GLN A 197 -4.52 18.97 3.93
C GLN A 197 -4.38 17.63 4.68
N ILE A 198 -4.55 17.64 6.00
CA ILE A 198 -4.54 16.41 6.81
C ILE A 198 -5.76 15.55 6.47
N CYS A 199 -6.94 16.14 6.37
CA CYS A 199 -8.16 15.43 5.95
C CYS A 199 -8.05 14.87 4.53
N ASP A 200 -7.45 15.62 3.58
CA ASP A 200 -7.26 15.18 2.21
C ASP A 200 -6.32 13.98 2.12
N ARG A 201 -5.20 14.00 2.88
CA ARG A 201 -4.26 12.88 2.97
C ARG A 201 -4.90 11.66 3.61
N TYR A 202 -5.66 11.85 4.69
CA TYR A 202 -6.41 10.78 5.34
C TYR A 202 -7.41 10.14 4.39
N ALA A 203 -8.21 10.95 3.69
CA ALA A 203 -9.20 10.47 2.73
C ALA A 203 -8.56 9.70 1.56
N GLU A 204 -7.36 10.10 1.14
CA GLU A 204 -6.60 9.39 0.10
C GLU A 204 -6.07 8.04 0.61
N ILE A 205 -5.52 7.97 1.82
CA ILE A 205 -5.09 6.71 2.46
C ILE A 205 -6.28 5.76 2.56
N VAL A 206 -7.41 6.24 3.10
CA VAL A 206 -8.64 5.45 3.24
C VAL A 206 -9.11 4.93 1.87
N ARG A 207 -9.15 5.76 0.83
CA ARG A 207 -9.56 5.33 -0.52
C ARG A 207 -8.65 4.24 -1.09
N ARG A 208 -7.33 4.34 -0.89
CA ARG A 208 -6.37 3.34 -1.38
C ARG A 208 -6.55 2.00 -0.65
N GLU A 209 -6.62 2.02 0.67
CA GLU A 209 -6.80 0.81 1.47
C GLU A 209 -8.17 0.16 1.23
N GLN A 210 -9.23 0.95 1.02
CA GLN A 210 -10.55 0.42 0.63
C GLN A 210 -10.51 -0.39 -0.67
N ALA A 211 -9.70 0.04 -1.65
CA ALA A 211 -9.52 -0.70 -2.89
C ALA A 211 -8.71 -2.01 -2.71
N VAL A 212 -7.88 -2.10 -1.66
CA VAL A 212 -7.20 -3.34 -1.26
C VAL A 212 -8.19 -4.27 -0.55
N LEU A 213 -8.95 -3.74 0.40
CA LEU A 213 -9.92 -4.48 1.21
C LEU A 213 -11.05 -5.10 0.39
N SER A 214 -11.55 -4.41 -0.64
CA SER A 214 -12.59 -4.93 -1.54
C SER A 214 -12.15 -6.14 -2.36
N ARG A 215 -10.84 -6.40 -2.44
CA ARG A 215 -10.26 -7.58 -3.10
C ARG A 215 -9.94 -8.68 -2.10
N LEU A 216 -9.76 -8.33 -0.83
CA LEU A 216 -9.40 -9.24 0.25
C LEU A 216 -10.64 -9.92 0.88
N PHE A 217 -11.78 -9.24 0.83
CA PHE A 217 -13.04 -9.71 1.38
C PHE A 217 -14.11 -9.83 0.30
N SER A 218 -14.93 -10.87 0.39
CA SER A 218 -16.13 -10.99 -0.45
C SER A 218 -17.25 -10.05 0.02
N ASP A 219 -18.25 -9.80 -0.84
CA ASP A 219 -19.41 -8.97 -0.47
C ASP A 219 -20.15 -9.49 0.78
N ASP A 220 -20.25 -10.81 0.94
CA ASP A 220 -20.92 -11.41 2.09
C ASP A 220 -20.07 -11.32 3.37
N GLU A 221 -18.73 -11.37 3.23
CA GLU A 221 -17.80 -11.06 4.32
C GLU A 221 -17.90 -9.59 4.74
N LEU A 222 -17.91 -8.65 3.78
CA LEU A 222 -18.07 -7.23 4.07
C LEU A 222 -19.42 -6.92 4.73
N ARG A 223 -20.50 -7.59 4.33
CA ARG A 223 -21.82 -7.46 4.98
C ARG A 223 -21.81 -7.98 6.41
N LEU A 224 -21.16 -9.11 6.66
CA LEU A 224 -20.98 -9.65 8.01
C LEU A 224 -20.22 -8.65 8.88
N ILE A 225 -19.07 -8.18 8.41
CA ILE A 225 -18.24 -7.20 9.12
C ILE A 225 -19.02 -5.90 9.38
N ALA A 226 -19.74 -5.39 8.39
CA ALA A 226 -20.56 -4.17 8.54
C ALA A 226 -21.64 -4.34 9.61
N GLY A 227 -22.28 -5.52 9.68
CA GLY A 227 -23.26 -5.84 10.71
C GLY A 227 -22.68 -5.81 12.14
N VAL A 228 -21.38 -6.07 12.27
CA VAL A 228 -20.67 -5.96 13.55
C VAL A 228 -20.23 -4.53 13.82
N ILE A 229 -19.57 -3.87 12.86
CA ILE A 229 -19.05 -2.49 12.96
C ILE A 229 -20.17 -1.51 13.28
N GLY A 230 -21.36 -1.67 12.69
CA GLY A 230 -22.50 -0.80 12.96
C GLY A 230 -23.00 -0.80 14.42
N SER A 231 -22.51 -1.71 15.26
CA SER A 231 -22.83 -1.78 16.70
C SER A 231 -21.68 -1.34 17.63
N VAL A 232 -20.55 -0.91 17.07
CA VAL A 232 -19.34 -0.52 17.80
C VAL A 232 -19.11 0.99 17.68
N GLU A 233 -18.91 1.67 18.80
CA GLU A 233 -18.52 3.08 18.83
C GLU A 233 -16.99 3.20 18.76
N PHE A 234 -16.49 3.99 17.80
CA PHE A 234 -15.07 4.24 17.58
C PHE A 234 -14.74 5.69 17.95
N ASP A 235 -14.60 5.95 19.25
CA ASP A 235 -14.46 7.31 19.79
C ASP A 235 -13.04 7.91 19.67
N SER A 236 -12.08 7.10 19.21
CA SER A 236 -10.68 7.51 19.07
C SER A 236 -9.95 6.73 17.96
N ALA A 237 -8.81 7.24 17.51
CA ALA A 237 -7.94 6.50 16.60
C ALA A 237 -7.53 5.14 17.20
N ALA A 238 -7.16 5.10 18.48
CA ALA A 238 -6.75 3.87 19.16
C ALA A 238 -7.86 2.79 19.20
N SER A 239 -9.14 3.17 19.21
CA SER A 239 -10.26 2.21 19.18
C SER A 239 -10.44 1.52 17.82
N CYS A 240 -9.79 1.98 16.76
CA CYS A 240 -9.90 1.38 15.44
C CYS A 240 -9.12 0.06 15.30
N ARG A 241 -8.25 -0.31 16.26
CA ARG A 241 -7.45 -1.54 16.20
C ARG A 241 -8.16 -2.71 16.88
N GLY A 242 -8.01 -3.90 16.28
CA GLY A 242 -8.55 -5.14 16.82
C GLY A 242 -10.00 -5.39 16.42
N VAL A 243 -10.48 -4.87 15.28
CA VAL A 243 -11.87 -5.07 14.80
C VAL A 243 -12.25 -6.55 14.72
N TRP A 244 -11.28 -7.41 14.41
CA TRP A 244 -11.46 -8.86 14.37
C TRP A 244 -11.96 -9.45 15.70
N LEU A 245 -11.67 -8.84 16.85
CA LEU A 245 -12.16 -9.30 18.16
C LEU A 245 -13.68 -9.18 18.26
N ALA A 246 -14.23 -8.07 17.76
CA ALA A 246 -15.67 -7.85 17.73
C ALA A 246 -16.36 -8.82 16.76
N VAL A 247 -15.73 -9.10 15.62
CA VAL A 247 -16.23 -10.07 14.64
C VAL A 247 -16.16 -11.50 15.18
N GLU A 248 -15.06 -11.89 15.82
CA GLU A 248 -14.87 -13.20 16.45
C GLU A 248 -15.94 -13.46 17.52
N ALA A 249 -16.19 -12.47 18.39
CA ALA A 249 -17.24 -12.57 19.40
C ALA A 249 -18.62 -12.81 18.78
N ARG A 250 -18.93 -12.13 17.66
CA ARG A 250 -20.25 -12.25 16.99
C ARG A 250 -20.40 -13.52 16.17
N ILE A 251 -19.31 -14.05 15.61
CA ILE A 251 -19.33 -15.38 14.99
C ILE A 251 -19.67 -16.44 16.04
N ILE A 252 -19.08 -16.35 17.24
CA ILE A 252 -19.32 -17.31 18.33
C ILE A 252 -20.73 -17.17 18.93
N GLU A 253 -21.18 -15.95 19.19
CA GLU A 253 -22.45 -15.69 19.88
C GLU A 253 -23.67 -15.81 18.98
N ASP A 254 -23.57 -15.35 17.73
CA ASP A 254 -24.70 -15.18 16.81
C ASP A 254 -24.64 -16.12 15.58
N GLU A 255 -23.59 -16.93 15.43
CA GLU A 255 -23.36 -17.80 14.25
C GLU A 255 -23.46 -17.01 12.92
N LEU A 256 -22.92 -15.78 12.92
CA LEU A 256 -23.01 -14.87 11.77
C LEU A 256 -22.36 -15.44 10.51
N ASP A 257 -21.30 -16.22 10.67
CA ASP A 257 -20.64 -16.96 9.60
C ASP A 257 -21.61 -17.90 8.87
N GLN A 258 -22.46 -18.62 9.61
CA GLN A 258 -23.49 -19.49 9.04
C GLN A 258 -24.60 -18.71 8.36
N ARG A 259 -25.03 -17.57 8.94
CA ARG A 259 -26.09 -16.72 8.36
C ARG A 259 -25.68 -16.12 7.03
N HIS A 260 -24.40 -15.73 6.90
CA HIS A 260 -23.85 -15.14 5.69
C HIS A 260 -23.18 -16.18 4.76
N GLN A 261 -23.13 -17.46 5.14
CA GLN A 261 -22.47 -18.54 4.39
C GLN A 261 -20.97 -18.26 4.14
N VAL A 262 -20.32 -17.68 5.15
CA VAL A 262 -18.91 -17.28 5.13
C VAL A 262 -18.07 -18.29 5.91
N ASP A 263 -16.84 -18.53 5.46
CA ASP A 263 -15.84 -19.27 6.24
C ASP A 263 -15.29 -18.35 7.34
N GLY A 264 -15.83 -18.49 8.56
CA GLY A 264 -15.47 -17.65 9.70
C GLY A 264 -14.00 -17.76 10.11
N GLU A 265 -13.39 -18.94 10.00
CA GLU A 265 -11.98 -19.14 10.39
C GLU A 265 -11.05 -18.48 9.38
N ALA A 266 -11.30 -18.66 8.09
CA ALA A 266 -10.54 -18.00 7.03
C ALA A 266 -10.72 -16.48 7.05
N LEU A 267 -11.93 -15.99 7.34
CA LEU A 267 -12.21 -14.57 7.53
C LEU A 267 -11.39 -13.98 8.68
N LEU A 268 -11.42 -14.61 9.86
CA LEU A 268 -10.70 -14.11 11.04
C LEU A 268 -9.17 -14.14 10.83
N ALA A 269 -8.65 -15.15 10.13
CA ALA A 269 -7.23 -15.20 9.78
C ALA A 269 -6.82 -14.00 8.90
N ARG A 270 -7.63 -13.66 7.88
CA ARG A 270 -7.39 -12.47 7.04
C ARG A 270 -7.50 -11.18 7.86
N MET A 271 -8.50 -11.06 8.73
CA MET A 271 -8.68 -9.86 9.55
C MET A 271 -7.54 -9.64 10.56
N LYS A 272 -6.99 -10.72 11.15
CA LYS A 272 -5.84 -10.65 12.08
C LYS A 272 -4.55 -10.18 11.38
N GLY A 273 -4.46 -10.39 10.06
CA GLY A 273 -3.33 -9.95 9.23
C GLY A 273 -3.42 -8.50 8.73
N LEU A 274 -4.52 -7.78 9.02
CA LEU A 274 -4.67 -6.41 8.55
C LEU A 274 -3.68 -5.46 9.23
N SER A 275 -3.19 -4.50 8.46
CA SER A 275 -2.48 -3.33 8.99
C SER A 275 -3.46 -2.40 9.72
N TYR A 276 -2.93 -1.50 10.55
CA TYR A 276 -3.77 -0.52 11.23
C TYR A 276 -4.50 0.41 10.23
N ALA A 277 -3.82 0.83 9.16
CA ALA A 277 -4.44 1.66 8.11
C ALA A 277 -5.60 0.93 7.41
N GLN A 278 -5.47 -0.38 7.22
CA GLN A 278 -6.52 -1.22 6.65
C GLN A 278 -7.70 -1.38 7.59
N GLU A 279 -7.48 -1.55 8.90
CA GLU A 279 -8.57 -1.58 9.86
C GLU A 279 -9.33 -0.25 9.92
N VAL A 280 -8.61 0.87 9.92
CA VAL A 280 -9.22 2.21 9.85
C VAL A 280 -10.02 2.36 8.57
N ALA A 281 -9.46 2.02 7.41
CA ALA A 281 -10.15 2.14 6.13
C ALA A 281 -11.39 1.23 6.03
N LEU A 282 -11.34 0.04 6.65
CA LEU A 282 -12.46 -0.89 6.75
C LEU A 282 -13.60 -0.32 7.61
N ILE A 283 -13.25 0.31 8.74
CA ILE A 283 -14.22 1.01 9.60
C ILE A 283 -14.84 2.17 8.84
N GLU A 284 -14.05 3.04 8.21
CA GLU A 284 -14.56 4.20 7.45
C GLU A 284 -15.44 3.79 6.27
N ALA A 285 -15.18 2.63 5.65
CA ALA A 285 -15.98 2.12 4.54
C ALA A 285 -17.35 1.61 4.99
N LEU A 286 -17.40 0.96 6.15
CA LEU A 286 -18.54 0.16 6.59
C LEU A 286 -19.33 0.81 7.73
N SER A 287 -18.79 1.87 8.33
CA SER A 287 -19.50 2.66 9.32
C SER A 287 -20.67 3.38 8.64
N PRO A 288 -21.89 3.29 9.19
CA PRO A 288 -23.01 4.01 8.62
C PRO A 288 -22.73 5.51 8.64
N LEU A 289 -22.97 6.18 7.51
CA LEU A 289 -23.08 7.63 7.47
C LEU A 289 -24.20 8.00 8.46
N SER A 290 -23.82 8.55 9.61
CA SER A 290 -24.79 9.07 10.56
C SER A 290 -25.53 10.22 9.87
N GLU A 291 -26.85 10.09 9.69
CA GLU A 291 -27.74 11.20 9.31
C GLU A 291 -27.85 12.23 10.45
#